data_AF-A0A096HML9-F1
#
_entry.id   AF-A0A096HML9-F1
#
_cell.length_a   1.000
_cell.length_b   1.000
_cell.length_c   1.000
_cell.angle_alpha   90.00
_cell.angle_beta   90.00
_cell.angle_gamma   90.00
#
_symmetry.space_group_name_H-M   'P 1'
#
loop_
_entity.id
_entity.type
_entity.pdbx_description
1 polymer ?
#
loop_
_entity_poly.entity_id
_entity_poly.type
_entity_poly.pdbx_seq_one_letter_code
_entity_poly.pdbx_strand_id
1 'polypeptide(L)'
;MTANASLTDELMGQLQGAPMQGLAQQLGIDSVQAEQAVGVALPMLFGALGQNTAQPQGAADLFGALQRDHSSANGAMDMGGLLGGLGGLLGGAGGAAGGLGGLGSILGSVLGGGSGAGNSQLDAGAILGNIFGGQQQQAESRLGQATGLGGNAGQLLALLAPLVMSFLANRVQAQGMGAGDLGNALDQERGQIQSQGGAAGGILGSLLDQNGDGKLDAGDLFKLGAGLLGGRR
;
A
#
# COMPACT_ATOMS: atom_id res chain seq x y z
N MET A 1 0.23 24.28 -21.70
CA MET A 1 1.27 23.32 -21.25
C MET A 1 0.89 22.88 -19.84
N THR A 2 0.11 21.81 -19.73
CA THR A 2 -0.14 21.15 -18.44
C THR A 2 1.13 20.43 -18.05
N ALA A 3 1.76 20.82 -16.94
CA ALA A 3 2.84 20.04 -16.37
C ALA A 3 2.33 18.61 -16.15
N ASN A 4 3.15 17.60 -16.46
CA ASN A 4 2.90 16.24 -16.03
C ASN A 4 2.91 16.27 -14.50
N ALA A 5 1.73 16.38 -13.87
CA ALA A 5 1.61 16.22 -12.43
C ALA A 5 2.21 14.87 -12.09
N SER A 6 3.10 14.84 -11.10
CA SER A 6 3.69 13.59 -10.63
C SER A 6 2.54 12.67 -10.21
N LEU A 7 2.66 11.35 -10.43
CA LEU A 7 1.64 10.37 -10.00
C LEU A 7 1.23 10.58 -8.54
N THR A 8 2.19 10.99 -7.71
CA THR A 8 2.01 11.35 -6.30
C THR A 8 1.11 12.56 -6.09
N ASP A 9 1.23 13.61 -6.88
CA ASP A 9 0.40 14.82 -6.78
C ASP A 9 -1.03 14.54 -7.25
N GLU A 10 -1.18 13.73 -8.29
CA GLU A 10 -2.48 13.34 -8.84
C GLU A 10 -3.23 12.43 -7.85
N LEU A 11 -2.52 11.50 -7.22
CA LEU A 11 -3.04 10.68 -6.12
C LEU A 11 -3.37 11.54 -4.89
N MET A 12 -2.49 12.47 -4.49
CA MET A 12 -2.77 13.39 -3.37
C MET A 12 -4.00 14.25 -3.65
N GLY A 13 -4.16 14.77 -4.87
CA GLY A 13 -5.33 15.54 -5.27
C GLY A 13 -6.62 14.71 -5.20
N GLN A 14 -6.55 13.40 -5.45
CA GLN A 14 -7.68 12.49 -5.32
C GLN A 14 -7.96 12.07 -3.88
N LEU A 15 -6.92 11.96 -3.03
CA LEU A 15 -7.09 11.69 -1.61
C LEU A 15 -7.57 12.92 -0.83
N GLN A 16 -7.24 14.13 -1.29
CA GLN A 16 -7.69 15.38 -0.66
C GLN A 16 -9.23 15.43 -0.63
N GLY A 17 -9.80 15.35 0.59
CA GLY A 17 -11.24 15.41 0.82
C GLY A 17 -11.76 14.33 1.78
N ALA A 18 -12.93 13.77 1.47
CA ALA A 18 -13.61 12.75 2.27
C ALA A 18 -12.77 11.49 2.60
N PRO A 19 -11.99 10.90 1.66
CA PRO A 19 -11.20 9.72 2.00
C PRO A 19 -10.11 10.03 3.02
N MET A 20 -9.51 11.22 2.98
CA MET A 20 -8.51 11.63 3.97
C MET A 20 -9.09 11.85 5.36
N GLN A 21 -10.31 12.38 5.42
CA GLN A 21 -11.04 12.53 6.68
C GLN A 21 -11.39 11.16 7.28
N GLY A 22 -11.78 10.20 6.45
CA GLY A 22 -12.00 8.81 6.88
C GLY A 22 -10.73 8.16 7.42
N LEU A 23 -9.60 8.36 6.74
CA LEU A 23 -8.29 7.86 7.16
C LEU A 23 -7.88 8.44 8.52
N ALA A 24 -8.01 9.75 8.69
CA ALA A 24 -7.73 10.46 9.93
C ALA A 24 -8.59 9.94 11.10
N GLN A 25 -9.90 9.77 10.87
CA GLN A 25 -10.84 9.23 11.86
C GLN A 25 -10.52 7.78 12.24
N GLN A 26 -10.17 6.95 11.27
CA GLN A 26 -9.87 5.54 11.48
C GLN A 26 -8.54 5.33 12.21
N LEU A 27 -7.59 6.24 12.04
CA LEU A 27 -6.28 6.22 12.70
C LEU A 27 -6.28 7.00 14.02
N GLY A 28 -7.33 7.77 14.32
CA GLY A 28 -7.43 8.62 15.51
C GLY A 28 -6.42 9.78 15.50
N ILE A 29 -6.08 10.30 14.31
CA ILE A 29 -5.09 11.37 14.10
C ILE A 29 -5.71 12.58 13.41
N ASP A 30 -4.99 13.70 13.41
CA ASP A 30 -5.40 14.89 12.68
C ASP A 30 -5.22 14.73 11.16
N SER A 31 -6.04 15.42 10.37
CA SER A 31 -5.96 15.38 8.90
C SER A 31 -4.59 15.79 8.38
N VAL A 32 -3.94 16.76 9.03
CA VAL A 32 -2.59 17.23 8.69
C VAL A 32 -1.54 16.15 8.95
N GLN A 33 -1.67 15.41 10.05
CA GLN A 33 -0.79 14.27 10.34
C GLN A 33 -1.01 13.12 9.36
N ALA A 34 -2.27 12.84 9.01
CA ALA A 34 -2.58 11.88 7.97
C ALA A 34 -1.92 12.28 6.64
N GLU A 35 -1.98 13.56 6.25
CA GLU A 35 -1.41 14.07 4.99
C GLU A 35 0.11 13.91 4.96
N GLN A 36 0.78 14.26 6.05
CA GLN A 36 2.21 14.05 6.20
C GLN A 36 2.56 12.56 6.13
N ALA A 37 1.77 11.72 6.78
CA ALA A 37 2.01 10.29 6.81
C ALA A 37 1.81 9.63 5.44
N VAL A 38 0.78 10.02 4.71
CA VAL A 38 0.54 9.59 3.33
C VAL A 38 1.66 10.08 2.41
N GLY A 39 2.08 11.35 2.55
CA GLY A 39 3.18 11.91 1.75
C GLY A 39 4.51 11.16 1.92
N VAL A 40 4.79 10.65 3.13
CA VAL A 40 5.98 9.81 3.41
C VAL A 40 5.77 8.36 2.98
N ALA A 41 4.57 7.81 3.20
CA ALA A 41 4.27 6.41 2.91
C ALA A 41 4.19 6.11 1.40
N LEU A 42 3.69 7.06 0.59
CA LEU A 42 3.46 6.86 -0.84
C LEU A 42 4.75 6.49 -1.61
N PRO A 43 5.85 7.28 -1.53
CA PRO A 43 7.11 6.91 -2.19
C PRO A 43 7.66 5.56 -1.71
N MET A 44 7.49 5.23 -0.42
CA MET A 44 7.93 3.94 0.12
C MET A 44 7.12 2.78 -0.45
N LEU A 45 5.79 2.92 -0.53
CA LEU A 45 4.91 1.94 -1.15
C LEU A 45 5.25 1.74 -2.62
N PHE A 46 5.40 2.81 -3.39
CA PHE A 46 5.78 2.71 -4.81
C PHE A 46 7.17 2.08 -5.00
N GLY A 47 8.14 2.40 -4.13
CA GLY A 47 9.47 1.80 -4.16
C GLY A 47 9.47 0.31 -3.81
N ALA A 48 8.72 -0.08 -2.77
CA ALA A 48 8.55 -1.48 -2.37
C ALA A 48 7.85 -2.28 -3.48
N LEU A 49 6.80 -1.71 -4.06
CA LEU A 49 6.10 -2.29 -5.21
C LEU A 49 7.02 -2.49 -6.40
N GLY A 50 7.76 -1.45 -6.81
CA GLY A 50 8.71 -1.56 -7.92
C GLY A 50 9.78 -2.63 -7.67
N GLN A 51 10.33 -2.69 -6.46
CA GLN A 51 11.32 -3.70 -6.06
C GLN A 51 10.74 -5.13 -6.09
N ASN A 52 9.49 -5.29 -5.66
CA ASN A 52 8.81 -6.58 -5.63
C ASN A 52 8.35 -7.03 -7.02
N THR A 53 7.84 -6.13 -7.85
CA THR A 53 7.45 -6.43 -9.24
C THR A 53 8.65 -6.64 -10.16
N ALA A 54 9.82 -6.09 -9.81
CA ALA A 54 11.08 -6.40 -10.51
C ALA A 54 11.51 -7.87 -10.30
N GLN A 55 11.02 -8.53 -9.26
CA GLN A 55 11.25 -9.94 -9.02
C GLN A 55 10.15 -10.78 -9.68
N PRO A 56 10.49 -11.85 -10.43
CA PRO A 56 9.50 -12.71 -11.10
C PRO A 56 8.48 -13.32 -10.13
N GLN A 57 8.94 -13.64 -8.92
CA GLN A 57 8.14 -14.27 -7.88
C GLN A 57 7.21 -13.24 -7.20
N GLY A 58 7.74 -12.05 -6.88
CA GLY A 58 6.95 -10.95 -6.33
C GLY A 58 5.86 -10.46 -7.27
N ALA A 59 6.12 -10.37 -8.57
CA ALA A 59 5.10 -10.06 -9.56
C ALA A 59 3.97 -11.10 -9.62
N ALA A 60 4.29 -12.40 -9.51
CA ALA A 60 3.31 -13.48 -9.49
C ALA A 60 2.46 -13.46 -8.21
N ASP A 61 3.08 -13.23 -7.06
CA ASP A 61 2.39 -13.12 -5.76
C ASP A 61 1.45 -11.91 -5.74
N LEU A 62 1.90 -10.78 -6.29
CA LEU A 62 1.13 -9.55 -6.37
C LEU A 62 -0.06 -9.70 -7.33
N PHE A 63 0.12 -10.35 -8.48
CA PHE A 63 -0.97 -10.69 -9.38
C PHE A 63 -1.99 -11.64 -8.74
N GLY A 64 -1.53 -12.64 -7.99
CA GLY A 64 -2.40 -13.55 -7.23
C GLY A 64 -3.20 -12.83 -6.14
N ALA A 65 -2.58 -11.88 -5.43
CA ALA A 65 -3.25 -11.03 -4.46
C ALA A 65 -4.30 -10.12 -5.12
N LEU A 66 -3.94 -9.46 -6.22
CA LEU A 66 -4.87 -8.61 -6.99
C LEU A 66 -6.06 -9.39 -7.56
N GLN A 67 -5.86 -10.61 -8.04
CA GLN A 67 -6.95 -11.45 -8.54
C GLN A 67 -7.91 -11.88 -7.43
N ARG A 68 -7.37 -12.15 -6.23
CA ARG A 68 -8.16 -12.46 -5.03
C ARG A 68 -8.90 -11.23 -4.52
N ASP A 69 -8.25 -10.07 -4.51
CA ASP A 69 -8.84 -8.81 -4.09
C ASP A 69 -9.87 -8.27 -5.07
N HIS A 70 -9.74 -8.51 -6.37
CA HIS A 70 -10.80 -8.22 -7.33
C HIS A 70 -12.01 -9.14 -7.14
N SER A 71 -11.80 -10.40 -6.75
CA SER A 71 -12.92 -11.27 -6.33
C SER A 71 -13.57 -10.77 -5.04
N SER A 72 -12.81 -10.18 -4.12
CA SER A 72 -13.32 -9.62 -2.85
C SER A 72 -13.98 -8.25 -3.03
N ALA A 73 -13.44 -7.37 -3.88
CA ALA A 73 -13.99 -6.06 -4.21
C ALA A 73 -15.29 -6.19 -5.03
N ASN A 74 -15.37 -7.18 -5.93
CA ASN A 74 -16.64 -7.57 -6.55
C ASN A 74 -17.60 -8.23 -5.54
N GLY A 75 -17.09 -8.97 -4.55
CA GLY A 75 -17.89 -9.49 -3.43
C GLY A 75 -18.42 -8.39 -2.49
N ALA A 76 -17.73 -7.27 -2.35
CA ALA A 76 -18.21 -6.09 -1.63
C ALA A 76 -19.28 -5.30 -2.41
N MET A 77 -19.20 -5.32 -3.75
CA MET A 77 -20.31 -4.87 -4.62
C MET A 77 -21.48 -5.86 -4.68
N ASP A 78 -21.32 -7.11 -4.21
CA ASP A 78 -22.40 -8.10 -4.05
C ASP A 78 -23.31 -7.81 -2.85
N MET A 79 -23.17 -6.66 -2.19
CA MET A 79 -24.29 -6.07 -1.44
C MET A 79 -25.44 -5.65 -2.37
N GLY A 80 -25.19 -5.58 -3.69
CA GLY A 80 -26.22 -5.54 -4.73
C GLY A 80 -26.91 -6.90 -4.95
N GLY A 81 -26.21 -8.03 -4.77
CA GLY A 81 -26.77 -9.37 -4.86
C GLY A 81 -27.61 -9.76 -3.65
N LEU A 82 -27.32 -9.21 -2.46
CA LEU A 82 -28.20 -9.33 -1.29
C LEU A 82 -29.53 -8.57 -1.49
N LEU A 83 -29.48 -7.39 -2.12
CA LEU A 83 -30.69 -6.64 -2.48
C LEU A 83 -31.44 -7.28 -3.66
N GLY A 84 -30.73 -7.96 -4.56
CA GLY A 84 -31.30 -8.79 -5.63
C GLY A 84 -31.92 -10.09 -5.11
N GLY A 85 -31.33 -10.72 -4.09
CA GLY A 85 -31.86 -11.88 -3.39
C GLY A 85 -33.11 -11.55 -2.58
N LEU A 86 -33.17 -10.36 -1.99
CA LEU A 86 -34.38 -9.85 -1.34
C LEU A 86 -35.44 -9.37 -2.35
N GLY A 87 -35.03 -8.85 -3.51
CA GLY A 87 -35.91 -8.58 -4.65
C GLY A 87 -36.53 -9.84 -5.25
N GLY A 88 -35.80 -10.97 -5.24
CA GLY A 88 -36.31 -12.29 -5.60
C GLY A 88 -37.27 -12.88 -4.56
N LEU A 89 -37.10 -12.54 -3.27
CA LEU A 89 -38.01 -12.96 -2.20
C LEU A 89 -39.37 -12.27 -2.25
N LEU A 90 -39.44 -11.03 -2.79
CA LEU A 90 -40.69 -10.28 -2.89
C LEU A 90 -41.37 -10.37 -4.27
N GLY A 91 -40.69 -10.94 -5.28
CA GLY A 91 -41.17 -11.01 -6.67
C GLY A 91 -41.56 -12.40 -7.20
N GLY A 92 -41.39 -13.47 -6.41
CA GLY A 92 -41.56 -14.85 -6.89
C GLY A 92 -42.77 -15.58 -6.32
N ALA A 93 -43.99 -15.19 -6.70
CA ALA A 93 -45.18 -15.99 -6.46
C ALA A 93 -45.21 -17.20 -7.41
N GLY A 94 -44.87 -18.38 -6.90
CA GLY A 94 -45.20 -19.66 -7.54
C GLY A 94 -44.03 -20.63 -7.64
N GLY A 95 -43.97 -21.60 -6.72
CA GLY A 95 -43.07 -22.74 -6.87
C GLY A 95 -42.80 -23.44 -5.55
N ALA A 96 -43.43 -24.59 -5.36
CA ALA A 96 -43.33 -25.44 -4.19
C ALA A 96 -41.91 -25.99 -3.94
N ALA A 97 -41.70 -26.44 -2.69
CA ALA A 97 -40.67 -27.35 -2.19
C ALA A 97 -39.38 -26.71 -1.61
N GLY A 98 -39.23 -26.82 -0.28
CA GLY A 98 -37.91 -26.70 0.37
C GLY A 98 -37.89 -25.94 1.69
N GLY A 99 -38.57 -26.45 2.73
CA GLY A 99 -38.22 -26.10 4.10
C GLY A 99 -36.80 -26.60 4.45
N LEU A 100 -36.08 -25.85 5.29
CA LEU A 100 -34.78 -26.14 5.94
C LEU A 100 -33.48 -25.50 5.39
N GLY A 101 -33.52 -24.55 4.45
CA GLY A 101 -32.29 -23.95 3.88
C GLY A 101 -31.61 -22.81 4.67
N GLY A 102 -32.33 -22.07 5.52
CA GLY A 102 -31.81 -20.82 6.12
C GLY A 102 -31.03 -20.97 7.43
N LEU A 103 -31.28 -22.04 8.19
CA LEU A 103 -30.59 -22.30 9.46
C LEU A 103 -29.40 -23.25 9.29
N GLY A 104 -29.39 -24.06 8.22
CA GLY A 104 -28.27 -24.92 7.85
C GLY A 104 -27.05 -24.15 7.33
N SER A 105 -27.26 -22.99 6.71
CA SER A 105 -26.18 -22.10 6.25
C SER A 105 -25.51 -21.35 7.40
N ILE A 106 -26.27 -20.95 8.41
CA ILE A 106 -25.77 -20.28 9.62
C ILE A 106 -25.07 -21.28 10.56
N LEU A 107 -25.62 -22.49 10.71
CA LEU A 107 -24.91 -23.56 11.43
C LEU A 107 -23.72 -24.10 10.62
N GLY A 108 -23.78 -24.08 9.29
CA GLY A 108 -22.67 -24.44 8.41
C GLY A 108 -21.52 -23.44 8.47
N SER A 109 -21.79 -22.14 8.60
CA SER A 109 -20.76 -21.10 8.71
C SER A 109 -20.12 -21.02 10.09
N VAL A 110 -20.85 -21.39 11.16
CA VAL A 110 -20.31 -21.38 12.53
C VAL A 110 -19.62 -22.70 12.93
N LEU A 111 -20.08 -23.84 12.38
CA LEU A 111 -19.54 -25.17 12.72
C LEU A 111 -18.64 -25.75 11.61
N GLY A 112 -18.63 -25.14 10.42
CA GLY A 112 -17.84 -25.56 9.26
C GLY A 112 -16.82 -24.51 8.82
N GLY A 113 -15.89 -24.15 9.71
CA GLY A 113 -14.62 -23.52 9.31
C GLY A 113 -14.69 -22.08 8.80
N GLY A 114 -14.74 -21.13 9.74
CA GLY A 114 -13.98 -19.88 9.69
C GLY A 114 -14.02 -19.05 8.40
N SER A 115 -15.05 -18.22 8.26
CA SER A 115 -15.01 -17.05 7.37
C SER A 115 -16.07 -16.04 7.79
N GLY A 116 -15.88 -15.50 8.98
CA GLY A 116 -16.66 -14.38 9.50
C GLY A 116 -15.74 -13.39 10.22
N ALA A 117 -15.53 -12.23 9.59
CA ALA A 117 -15.13 -10.97 10.24
C ALA A 117 -13.85 -10.94 11.11
N GLY A 118 -12.81 -11.72 10.77
CA GLY A 118 -11.50 -11.64 11.42
C GLY A 118 -10.29 -11.63 10.48
N ASN A 119 -10.50 -11.83 9.17
CA ASN A 119 -9.39 -12.01 8.22
C ASN A 119 -8.90 -10.72 7.58
N SER A 120 -9.64 -9.61 7.57
CA SER A 120 -9.22 -8.39 6.85
C SER A 120 -7.88 -7.83 7.33
N GLN A 121 -7.58 -7.94 8.63
CA GLN A 121 -6.30 -7.52 9.20
C GLN A 121 -5.15 -8.50 8.86
N LEU A 122 -5.45 -9.80 8.79
CA LEU A 122 -4.49 -10.84 8.42
C LEU A 122 -4.20 -10.83 6.91
N ASP A 123 -5.22 -10.57 6.08
CA ASP A 123 -5.11 -10.36 4.64
C ASP A 123 -4.34 -9.08 4.33
N ALA A 124 -4.64 -7.96 5.00
CA ALA A 124 -3.88 -6.73 4.83
C ALA A 124 -2.40 -6.91 5.24
N GLY A 125 -2.14 -7.65 6.32
CA GLY A 125 -0.78 -8.03 6.71
C GLY A 125 -0.08 -8.91 5.68
N ALA A 126 -0.78 -9.85 5.06
CA ALA A 126 -0.25 -10.70 4.00
C ALA A 126 0.03 -9.91 2.71
N ILE A 127 -0.85 -8.99 2.34
CA ILE A 127 -0.68 -8.08 1.20
C ILE A 127 0.55 -7.19 1.42
N LEU A 128 0.68 -6.60 2.60
CA LEU A 128 1.86 -5.80 2.96
C LEU A 128 3.14 -6.66 2.97
N GLY A 129 3.08 -7.89 3.48
CA GLY A 129 4.19 -8.83 3.46
C GLY A 129 4.65 -9.14 2.03
N ASN A 130 3.70 -9.31 1.10
CA ASN A 130 3.98 -9.49 -0.32
C ASN A 130 4.58 -8.23 -0.92
N ILE A 131 4.03 -7.05 -0.65
CA ILE A 131 4.51 -5.76 -1.20
C ILE A 131 5.93 -5.43 -0.71
N PHE A 132 6.21 -5.62 0.57
CA PHE A 132 7.48 -5.23 1.18
C PHE A 132 8.52 -6.36 1.21
N GLY A 133 8.18 -7.60 0.85
CA GLY A 133 9.12 -8.71 0.66
C GLY A 133 10.06 -8.95 1.84
N GLY A 134 9.56 -8.78 3.07
CA GLY A 134 10.35 -8.88 4.32
C GLY A 134 10.82 -7.55 4.91
N GLN A 135 10.68 -6.42 4.21
CA GLN A 135 11.04 -5.10 4.72
C GLN A 135 9.91 -4.39 5.48
N GLN A 136 8.78 -5.05 5.70
CA GLN A 136 7.60 -4.46 6.34
C GLN A 136 7.94 -3.87 7.72
N GLN A 137 8.69 -4.60 8.56
CA GLN A 137 9.09 -4.14 9.90
C GLN A 137 9.97 -2.88 9.86
N GLN A 138 10.82 -2.77 8.84
CA GLN A 138 11.69 -1.61 8.67
C GLN A 138 10.91 -0.41 8.11
N ALA A 139 9.95 -0.65 7.21
CA ALA A 139 9.04 0.37 6.70
C ALA A 139 8.10 0.90 7.79
N GLU A 140 7.52 0.04 8.62
CA GLU A 140 6.69 0.41 9.77
C GLU A 140 7.47 1.22 10.80
N SER A 141 8.72 0.85 11.10
CA SER A 141 9.57 1.58 12.03
C SER A 141 9.94 2.98 11.51
N ARG A 142 10.30 3.09 10.23
CA ARG A 142 10.63 4.37 9.59
C ARG A 142 9.41 5.27 9.49
N LEU A 143 8.26 4.73 9.09
CA LEU A 143 7.02 5.47 8.98
C LEU A 143 6.53 5.90 10.37
N GLY A 144 6.57 5.02 11.36
CA GLY A 144 6.17 5.31 12.74
C GLY A 144 7.01 6.43 13.39
N GLN A 145 8.32 6.47 13.12
CA GLN A 145 9.22 7.52 13.59
C GLN A 145 9.04 8.85 12.82
N ALA A 146 8.88 8.78 11.50
CA ALA A 146 8.76 9.97 10.65
C ALA A 146 7.42 10.70 10.83
N THR A 147 6.36 9.96 11.13
CA THR A 147 4.98 10.48 11.19
C THR A 147 4.46 10.64 12.62
N GLY A 148 5.20 10.13 13.61
CA GLY A 148 4.75 10.07 14.99
C GLY A 148 3.65 9.04 15.25
N LEU A 149 3.27 8.22 14.25
CA LEU A 149 2.20 7.22 14.36
C LEU A 149 2.58 5.98 15.17
N GLY A 150 3.88 5.74 15.39
CA GLY A 150 4.35 4.53 16.08
C GLY A 150 3.77 3.25 15.46
N GLY A 151 3.12 2.41 16.28
CA GLY A 151 2.52 1.14 15.84
C GLY A 151 1.34 1.27 14.89
N ASN A 152 0.71 2.46 14.78
CA ASN A 152 -0.40 2.69 13.85
C ASN A 152 0.08 2.86 12.39
N ALA A 153 1.39 2.96 12.16
CA ALA A 153 1.98 3.04 10.84
C ALA A 153 1.63 1.82 9.96
N GLY A 154 1.58 0.61 10.55
CA GLY A 154 1.18 -0.60 9.83
C GLY A 154 -0.29 -0.57 9.40
N GLN A 155 -1.15 0.05 10.21
CA GLN A 155 -2.58 0.17 9.91
C GLN A 155 -2.85 1.23 8.84
N LEU A 156 -2.10 2.33 8.85
CA LEU A 156 -2.09 3.30 7.75
C LEU A 156 -1.66 2.64 6.45
N LEU A 157 -0.56 1.88 6.45
CA LEU A 157 -0.07 1.17 5.26
C LEU A 157 -1.10 0.16 4.74
N ALA A 158 -1.75 -0.58 5.65
CA ALA A 158 -2.80 -1.54 5.32
C ALA A 158 -4.01 -0.88 4.65
N LEU A 159 -4.38 0.33 5.08
CA LEU A 159 -5.48 1.10 4.47
C LEU A 159 -5.06 1.77 3.17
N LEU A 160 -3.79 2.20 3.06
CA LEU A 160 -3.29 2.90 1.89
C LEU A 160 -3.00 1.96 0.71
N ALA A 161 -2.54 0.74 1.00
CA ALA A 161 -2.08 -0.20 -0.03
C ALA A 161 -3.17 -0.51 -1.09
N PRO A 162 -4.43 -0.83 -0.72
CA PRO A 162 -5.50 -1.02 -1.70
C PRO A 162 -5.81 0.24 -2.52
N LEU A 163 -5.69 1.42 -1.90
CA LEU A 163 -5.98 2.70 -2.54
C LEU A 163 -4.95 2.99 -3.64
N VAL A 164 -3.66 2.82 -3.33
CA VAL A 164 -2.56 2.94 -4.30
C VAL A 164 -2.71 1.92 -5.43
N MET A 165 -3.06 0.67 -5.10
CA MET A 165 -3.29 -0.38 -6.10
C MET A 165 -4.43 -0.06 -7.04
N SER A 166 -5.57 0.40 -6.51
CA SER A 166 -6.73 0.78 -7.32
C SER A 166 -6.41 1.95 -8.24
N PHE A 167 -5.63 2.93 -7.77
CA PHE A 167 -5.20 4.07 -8.58
C PHE A 167 -4.25 3.63 -9.70
N LEU A 168 -3.25 2.82 -9.36
CA LEU A 168 -2.27 2.31 -10.31
C LEU A 168 -2.95 1.43 -11.35
N ALA A 169 -3.82 0.50 -10.93
CA ALA A 169 -4.60 -0.36 -11.81
C ALA A 169 -5.50 0.43 -12.76
N ASN A 170 -6.18 1.47 -12.27
CA ASN A 170 -6.98 2.35 -13.12
C ASN A 170 -6.13 3.07 -14.17
N ARG A 171 -4.91 3.51 -13.82
CA ARG A 171 -4.01 4.17 -14.77
C ARG A 171 -3.40 3.20 -15.78
N VAL A 172 -2.94 2.05 -15.31
CA VAL A 172 -2.43 0.92 -16.11
C VAL A 172 -3.49 0.49 -17.13
N GLN A 173 -4.74 0.32 -16.69
CA GLN A 173 -5.88 -0.02 -17.54
C GLN A 173 -6.27 1.13 -18.48
N ALA A 174 -6.26 2.38 -18.01
CA ALA A 174 -6.57 3.55 -18.83
C ALA A 174 -5.52 3.82 -19.92
N GLN A 175 -4.26 3.45 -19.68
CA GLN A 175 -3.14 3.60 -20.62
C GLN A 175 -2.82 2.30 -21.40
N GLY A 176 -3.52 1.20 -21.11
CA GLY A 176 -3.28 -0.10 -21.73
C GLY A 176 -1.89 -0.70 -21.45
N MET A 177 -1.18 -0.20 -20.44
CA MET A 177 0.12 -0.73 -20.03
C MET A 177 -0.07 -2.05 -19.28
N GLY A 178 0.79 -3.05 -19.49
CA GLY A 178 0.80 -4.27 -18.68
C GLY A 178 1.59 -4.07 -17.38
N ALA A 179 1.43 -4.96 -16.41
CA ALA A 179 2.26 -4.98 -15.19
C ALA A 179 3.77 -5.09 -15.51
N GLY A 180 4.13 -5.72 -16.64
CA GLY A 180 5.52 -5.78 -17.12
C GLY A 180 6.04 -4.45 -17.67
N ASP A 181 5.22 -3.68 -18.40
CA ASP A 181 5.60 -2.35 -18.89
C ASP A 181 5.76 -1.36 -17.75
N LEU A 182 4.91 -1.49 -16.72
CA LEU A 182 4.99 -0.68 -15.52
C LEU A 182 6.26 -0.96 -14.72
N GLY A 183 6.65 -2.23 -14.58
CA GLY A 183 7.92 -2.60 -13.96
C GLY A 183 9.13 -1.99 -14.69
N ASN A 184 9.11 -2.02 -16.02
CA ASN A 184 10.16 -1.40 -16.84
C ASN A 184 10.16 0.14 -16.74
N ALA A 185 8.99 0.77 -16.71
CA ALA A 185 8.87 2.22 -16.56
C ALA A 185 9.33 2.69 -15.17
N LEU A 186 8.97 1.95 -14.12
CA LEU A 186 9.41 2.20 -12.74
C LEU A 186 10.92 1.97 -12.58
N ASP A 187 11.49 0.98 -13.26
CA ASP A 187 12.94 0.74 -13.29
C ASP A 187 13.69 1.87 -14.02
N GLN A 188 13.15 2.34 -15.14
CA GLN A 188 13.70 3.44 -15.91
C GLN A 188 13.62 4.77 -15.15
N GLU A 189 12.54 4.99 -14.40
CA GLU A 189 12.37 6.14 -13.50
C GLU A 189 13.32 6.06 -12.31
N ARG A 190 13.49 4.89 -11.69
CA ARG A 190 14.46 4.68 -10.61
C ARG A 190 15.90 4.89 -11.08
N GLY A 191 16.24 4.41 -12.28
CA GLY A 191 17.54 4.66 -12.92
C GLY A 191 17.76 6.15 -13.24
N GLN A 192 16.70 6.87 -13.59
CA GLN A 192 16.75 8.32 -13.85
C GLN A 192 16.84 9.15 -12.56
N ILE A 193 16.16 8.73 -11.49
CA ILE A 193 16.26 9.34 -10.16
C ILE A 193 17.67 9.14 -9.56
N GLN A 194 18.28 7.97 -9.77
CA GLN A 194 19.67 7.68 -9.37
C GLN A 194 20.68 8.56 -10.15
N SER A 195 20.38 8.88 -11.41
CA SER A 195 21.29 9.63 -12.30
C SER A 195 21.14 11.15 -12.20
N GLN A 196 19.97 11.64 -11.77
CA GLN A 196 19.67 13.08 -11.63
C GLN A 196 19.67 13.56 -10.16
N GLY A 197 19.73 12.63 -9.19
CA GLY A 197 19.91 12.91 -7.77
C GLY A 197 21.35 13.29 -7.39
N GLY A 198 21.94 14.26 -8.08
CA GLY A 198 23.24 14.84 -7.74
C GLY A 198 23.24 15.46 -6.34
N ALA A 199 24.31 15.23 -5.58
CA ALA A 199 24.60 15.69 -4.21
C ALA A 199 23.60 15.29 -3.10
N ALA A 200 22.30 15.22 -3.36
CA ALA A 200 21.27 14.81 -2.40
C ALA A 200 21.01 13.30 -2.40
N GLY A 201 21.21 12.61 -3.53
CA GLY A 201 21.12 11.15 -3.65
C GLY A 201 22.31 10.40 -3.04
N GLY A 202 23.46 11.08 -2.86
CA GLY A 202 24.60 10.53 -2.13
C GLY A 202 24.35 10.46 -0.61
N ILE A 203 23.55 11.38 -0.08
CA ILE A 203 23.19 11.43 1.34
C ILE A 203 21.97 10.55 1.63
N LEU A 204 20.93 10.57 0.79
CA LEU A 204 19.80 9.65 0.95
C LEU A 204 20.14 8.21 0.55
N GLY A 205 21.07 7.98 -0.38
CA GLY A 205 21.63 6.67 -0.66
C GLY A 205 22.46 6.12 0.51
N SER A 206 23.17 7.01 1.22
CA SER A 206 23.96 6.64 2.42
C SER A 206 23.14 6.46 3.71
N LEU A 207 21.86 6.85 3.69
CA LEU A 207 20.90 6.64 4.79
C LEU A 207 19.93 5.50 4.47
N LEU A 208 19.70 5.22 3.18
CA LEU A 208 19.01 4.02 2.75
C LEU A 208 19.90 2.78 2.93
N ASP A 209 21.22 2.94 2.81
CA ASP A 209 22.24 1.93 3.07
C ASP A 209 22.69 1.87 4.55
N GLN A 210 21.75 1.54 5.43
CA GLN A 210 22.07 1.20 6.83
C GLN A 210 21.94 -0.31 7.12
N ASN A 211 21.66 -1.13 6.11
CA ASN A 211 21.80 -2.59 6.21
C ASN A 211 22.04 -3.28 4.86
N GLY A 212 22.77 -2.61 3.96
CA GLY A 212 23.48 -3.20 2.83
C GLY A 212 25.01 -2.96 2.81
N ASP A 213 25.62 -2.63 3.96
CA ASP A 213 27.08 -2.56 4.27
C ASP A 213 27.94 -1.40 3.68
N GLY A 214 27.38 -0.33 3.13
CA GLY A 214 28.15 0.87 2.72
C GLY A 214 28.35 1.90 3.85
N LYS A 215 29.20 1.58 4.81
CA LYS A 215 29.52 2.38 6.03
C LYS A 215 29.84 3.87 5.74
N LEU A 216 29.11 4.78 6.39
CA LEU A 216 29.72 6.00 6.93
C LEU A 216 29.89 5.80 8.43
N ASP A 217 31.14 5.70 8.85
CA ASP A 217 31.44 5.56 10.27
C ASP A 217 31.09 6.86 11.01
N ALA A 218 30.52 6.74 12.21
CA ALA A 218 30.47 7.85 13.16
C ALA A 218 31.88 8.43 13.42
N GLY A 219 32.93 7.63 13.17
CA GLY A 219 34.33 8.06 13.13
C GLY A 219 34.67 9.06 12.01
N ASP A 220 33.97 9.00 10.88
CA ASP A 220 34.17 9.94 9.76
C ASP A 220 33.39 11.25 9.98
N LEU A 221 32.23 11.21 10.64
CA LEU A 221 31.59 12.43 11.15
C LEU A 221 32.43 13.10 12.26
N PHE A 222 33.09 12.33 13.10
CA PHE A 222 33.98 12.87 14.14
C PHE A 222 35.24 13.51 13.54
N LYS A 223 35.78 12.98 12.43
CA LYS A 223 36.90 13.59 11.69
C LYS A 223 36.50 14.85 10.92
N LEU A 224 35.29 14.89 10.35
CA LEU A 224 34.79 16.08 9.67
C LEU A 224 34.52 17.23 10.67
N GLY A 225 34.05 16.92 11.88
CA GLY A 225 33.92 17.87 12.99
C GLY A 225 35.28 18.30 13.58
N ALA A 226 36.26 17.41 13.61
CA ALA A 226 37.61 17.71 14.09
C ALA A 226 38.40 18.63 13.13
N GLY A 227 38.07 18.66 11.84
CA GLY A 227 38.70 19.54 10.85
C GLY A 227 38.32 21.02 10.97
N LEU A 228 37.18 21.34 11.58
CA LEU A 228 36.68 22.72 11.71
C LEU A 228 37.25 23.46 12.94
N LEU A 229 37.92 22.76 13.86
CA LEU A 229 38.53 23.34 15.07
C LEU A 229 40.08 23.25 15.06
N GLY A 230 40.69 22.90 13.92
CA GLY A 230 42.15 22.78 13.76
C GLY A 230 42.82 23.85 12.89
N GLY A 231 42.05 24.66 12.16
CA GLY A 231 42.55 25.62 11.17
C GLY A 231 42.83 27.02 11.74
N ARG A 232 43.82 27.14 12.61
CA ARG A 232 44.54 28.41 12.82
C ARG A 232 46.03 28.13 12.70
N ARG A 233 46.64 28.51 11.58
CA ARG A 233 47.89 29.27 11.51
C ARG A 233 47.87 30.09 10.23
#